data_AF-A0AB39BRT6-F1
#
_entry.id   AF-A0AB39BRT6-F1
#
_cell.length_a   1.000
_cell.length_b   1.000
_cell.length_c   1.000
_cell.angle_alpha   90.00
_cell.angle_beta   90.00
_cell.angle_gamma   90.00
#
_symmetry.space_group_name_H-M   'P 1'
#
loop_
_entity.id
_entity.type
_entity.pdbx_description
1 polymer ?
#
loop_
_entity_poly.entity_id
_entity_poly.type
_entity_poly.pdbx_seq_one_letter_code
_entity_poly.pdbx_strand_id
1 'polypeptide(L)'
;MNNQFAMDNNIYRQLEIIKSLQKRTESTVQSLYAQAVLEYSMYHFKKSQLLQLIDESLEAGDKEAFYRHTLEYNNHVNDHIDGKMIIENGYELHLTFE
;
A
#
# COMPACT_ATOMS: atom_id res chain seq x y z
N MET A 1 -13.14 -6.38 26.24
CA MET A 1 -12.59 -6.88 24.98
C MET A 1 -12.14 -5.68 24.18
N ASN A 2 -10.82 -5.51 24.03
CA ASN A 2 -10.20 -4.33 23.45
C ASN A 2 -10.53 -4.23 21.96
N ASN A 3 -11.00 -3.05 21.53
CA ASN A 3 -11.23 -2.66 20.15
C ASN A 3 -9.93 -2.79 19.34
N GLN A 4 -9.80 -3.90 18.61
CA GLN A 4 -8.64 -4.21 17.76
C GLN A 4 -8.86 -3.82 16.29
N PHE A 5 -9.91 -3.06 16.00
CA PHE A 5 -10.24 -2.57 14.66
C PHE A 5 -10.41 -1.04 14.67
N ALA A 6 -9.45 -0.32 15.23
CA ALA A 6 -9.27 1.08 14.86
C ALA A 6 -8.74 1.12 13.40
N MET A 7 -9.59 0.72 12.45
CA MET A 7 -9.38 0.93 11.02
C MET A 7 -9.16 2.43 10.82
N ASP A 8 -8.05 2.76 10.16
CA ASP A 8 -7.66 4.13 9.84
C ASP A 8 -8.84 4.90 9.24
N ASN A 9 -9.07 6.13 9.71
CA ASN A 9 -10.16 7.00 9.25
C ASN A 9 -10.10 7.25 7.73
N ASN A 10 -8.90 7.12 7.12
CA ASN A 10 -8.73 7.20 5.68
C ASN A 10 -9.41 6.04 4.94
N ILE A 11 -9.38 4.83 5.52
CA ILE A 11 -10.05 3.64 4.97
C ILE A 11 -11.58 3.84 5.05
N TYR A 12 -12.09 4.41 6.15
CA TYR A 12 -13.52 4.76 6.25
C TYR A 12 -13.98 5.77 5.20
N ARG A 13 -13.14 6.77 4.91
CA ARG A 13 -13.46 7.78 3.90
C ARG A 13 -13.50 7.20 2.49
N GLN A 14 -12.59 6.28 2.18
CA GLN A 14 -12.60 5.54 0.92
C GLN A 14 -13.81 4.57 0.85
N LEU A 15 -14.20 3.95 1.97
CA LEU A 15 -15.38 3.08 2.07
C LEU A 15 -16.70 3.81 1.79
N GLU A 16 -16.86 5.06 2.27
CA GLU A 16 -18.07 5.86 2.00
C GLU A 16 -18.18 6.25 0.53
N ILE A 17 -17.06 6.53 -0.15
CA ILE A 17 -17.03 6.78 -1.60
C ILE A 17 -17.48 5.53 -2.36
N ILE A 18 -17.03 4.34 -1.94
CA ILE A 18 -17.37 3.05 -2.58
C ILE A 18 -18.82 2.65 -2.32
N LYS A 19 -19.37 2.89 -1.12
CA LYS A 19 -20.79 2.64 -0.82
C LYS A 19 -21.75 3.46 -1.69
N SER A 20 -21.35 4.67 -2.10
CA SER A 20 -22.15 5.52 -2.98
C SER A 20 -22.28 4.96 -4.42
N LEU A 21 -21.47 3.97 -4.80
CA LEU A 21 -21.43 3.37 -6.15
C LEU A 21 -22.40 2.19 -6.32
N GLN A 22 -23.65 2.37 -5.86
CA GLN A 22 -24.74 1.38 -5.74
C GLN A 22 -25.22 0.67 -7.05
N LYS A 23 -24.43 0.70 -8.13
CA LYS A 23 -24.71 0.05 -9.43
C LYS A 23 -23.66 -0.98 -9.85
N ARG A 24 -22.84 -1.48 -8.92
CA ARG A 24 -21.78 -2.46 -9.20
C ARG A 24 -22.21 -3.87 -8.76
N THR A 25 -21.83 -4.89 -9.52
CA THR A 25 -21.94 -6.29 -9.08
C THR A 25 -21.02 -6.51 -7.87
N GLU A 26 -21.54 -7.08 -6.78
CA GLU A 26 -20.79 -7.27 -5.52
C GLU A 26 -19.43 -7.95 -5.74
N SER A 27 -19.34 -8.89 -6.67
CA SER A 27 -18.11 -9.59 -7.05
C SER A 27 -17.02 -8.65 -7.59
N THR A 28 -17.38 -7.63 -8.36
CA THR A 28 -16.43 -6.67 -8.94
C THR A 28 -15.88 -5.73 -7.87
N VAL A 29 -16.73 -5.32 -6.92
CA VAL A 29 -16.31 -4.52 -5.77
C VAL A 29 -15.37 -5.33 -4.87
N GLN A 30 -15.70 -6.60 -4.62
CA GLN A 30 -14.85 -7.51 -3.84
C GLN A 30 -13.50 -7.78 -4.53
N SER A 31 -13.48 -7.97 -5.86
CA SER A 31 -12.26 -8.15 -6.64
C SER A 31 -11.35 -6.92 -6.56
N LEU A 32 -11.90 -5.72 -6.81
CA LEU A 32 -11.17 -4.46 -6.67
C LEU A 32 -10.64 -4.25 -5.26
N TYR A 33 -11.44 -4.58 -4.25
CA TYR A 33 -11.02 -4.49 -2.85
C TYR A 33 -9.88 -5.45 -2.54
N ALA A 34 -9.98 -6.70 -2.98
CA ALA A 34 -8.92 -7.69 -2.78
C ALA A 34 -7.62 -7.24 -3.44
N GLN A 35 -7.68 -6.74 -4.68
CA GLN A 35 -6.52 -6.18 -5.39
C GLN A 35 -5.94 -4.98 -4.62
N ALA A 36 -6.78 -4.04 -4.18
CA ALA A 36 -6.31 -2.86 -3.45
C ALA A 36 -5.62 -3.22 -2.12
N VAL A 37 -6.22 -4.12 -1.34
CA VAL A 37 -5.62 -4.60 -0.08
C VAL A 37 -4.28 -5.28 -0.33
N LEU A 38 -4.19 -6.10 -1.37
CA LEU A 38 -2.98 -6.86 -1.69
C LEU A 38 -1.85 -5.91 -2.12
N GLU A 39 -2.14 -4.97 -3.01
CA GLU A 39 -1.18 -3.94 -3.46
C GLU A 39 -0.71 -3.06 -2.29
N TYR A 40 -1.63 -2.59 -1.46
CA TYR A 40 -1.32 -1.80 -0.27
C TYR A 40 -0.42 -2.59 0.71
N SER A 41 -0.78 -3.84 0.98
CA SER A 41 -0.01 -4.69 1.88
C SER A 41 1.40 -4.96 1.34
N MET A 42 1.53 -5.22 0.03
CA MET A 42 2.83 -5.43 -0.62
C MET A 42 3.70 -4.18 -0.53
N TYR A 43 3.14 -3.00 -0.80
CA TYR A 43 3.86 -1.73 -0.69
C TYR A 43 4.44 -1.54 0.71
N HIS A 44 3.61 -1.64 1.75
CA HIS A 44 4.04 -1.41 3.12
C HIS A 44 4.97 -2.50 3.66
N PHE A 45 4.78 -3.75 3.23
CA PHE A 45 5.68 -4.84 3.58
C PHE A 45 7.09 -4.59 3.01
N LYS A 46 7.19 -4.30 1.71
CA LYS A 46 8.49 -4.03 1.08
C LYS A 46 9.15 -2.78 1.67
N LYS A 47 8.38 -1.71 1.93
CA LYS A 47 8.87 -0.51 2.61
C LYS A 47 9.48 -0.83 3.97
N SER A 48 8.76 -1.60 4.79
CA SER A 48 9.22 -2.00 6.14
C SER A 48 10.46 -2.89 6.08
N GLN A 49 10.49 -3.84 5.14
CA GLN A 49 11.65 -4.72 4.94
C GLN A 49 12.91 -3.93 4.56
N LEU A 50 12.78 -2.95 3.66
CA LEU A 50 13.91 -2.11 3.25
C LEU A 50 14.43 -1.25 4.40
N LEU A 51 13.54 -0.68 5.21
CA LEU A 51 13.94 0.06 6.42
C LEU A 51 14.72 -0.85 7.38
N GLN A 52 14.24 -2.06 7.63
CA GLN A 52 14.95 -3.02 8.47
C GLN A 52 16.36 -3.35 7.92
N LEU A 53 16.49 -3.59 6.61
CA LEU A 53 17.79 -3.86 5.99
C LEU A 53 18.74 -2.67 6.05
N ILE A 54 18.21 -1.44 5.99
CA ILE A 54 18.99 -0.21 6.18
C ILE A 54 19.53 -0.16 7.62
N ASP A 55 18.68 -0.42 8.62
CA ASP A 55 19.07 -0.44 10.03
C ASP A 55 20.13 -1.52 10.29
N GLU A 56 19.92 -2.74 9.79
CA GLU A 56 20.90 -3.84 9.89
C GLU A 56 22.25 -3.49 9.25
N SER A 57 22.24 -2.76 8.12
CA SER A 57 23.46 -2.31 7.45
C SER A 57 24.20 -1.25 8.28
N LEU A 58 23.48 -0.37 8.96
CA LEU A 58 24.06 0.63 9.86
C LEU A 58 24.69 -0.04 11.10
N GLU A 59 24.01 -1.02 11.70
CA GLU A 59 24.52 -1.79 12.84
C GLU A 59 25.80 -2.56 12.47
N ALA A 60 25.83 -3.15 11.27
CA ALA A 60 27.00 -3.86 10.76
C ALA A 60 28.14 -2.95 10.30
N GLY A 61 27.89 -1.64 10.14
CA GLY A 61 28.83 -0.70 9.53
C GLY A 61 29.08 -0.94 8.03
N ASP A 62 28.18 -1.65 7.35
CA ASP A 62 28.29 -1.96 5.93
C ASP A 62 27.74 -0.79 5.09
N LYS A 63 28.67 0.07 4.68
CA LYS A 63 28.38 1.26 3.87
C LYS A 63 27.78 0.93 2.50
N GLU A 64 28.24 -0.15 1.85
CA GLU A 64 27.77 -0.51 0.51
C GLU A 64 26.34 -1.07 0.56
N ALA A 65 26.06 -1.93 1.55
CA ALA A 65 24.72 -2.42 1.80
C ALA A 65 23.76 -1.27 2.14
N PHE A 66 24.18 -0.33 3.00
CA PHE A 66 23.38 0.84 3.35
C PHE A 66 22.97 1.65 2.12
N TYR A 67 23.91 2.00 1.23
CA TYR A 67 23.59 2.77 0.02
C TYR A 67 22.67 2.00 -0.92
N ARG A 68 22.91 0.70 -1.09
CA ARG A 68 22.07 -0.14 -1.95
C ARG A 68 20.63 -0.20 -1.45
N HIS A 69 20.43 -0.47 -0.15
CA HIS A 69 19.09 -0.57 0.43
C HIS A 69 18.39 0.79 0.50
N THR A 70 19.13 1.87 0.74
CA THR A 70 18.60 3.24 0.68
C THR A 70 18.14 3.63 -0.72
N LEU A 71 18.93 3.28 -1.75
CA LEU A 71 18.54 3.52 -3.14
C LEU A 71 17.29 2.73 -3.51
N GLU A 72 17.21 1.46 -3.11
CA GLU A 72 16.03 0.63 -3.37
C GLU A 72 14.79 1.16 -2.63
N TYR A 73 14.93 1.63 -1.39
CA TYR A 73 13.86 2.28 -0.63
C TYR A 73 13.34 3.53 -1.37
N ASN A 74 14.25 4.41 -1.79
CA ASN A 74 13.87 5.63 -2.50
C ASN A 74 13.17 5.33 -3.83
N ASN A 75 13.65 4.34 -4.58
CA ASN A 75 12.99 3.90 -5.81
C ASN A 75 11.59 3.35 -5.50
N HIS A 76 11.46 2.50 -4.49
CA HIS A 76 10.17 1.93 -4.09
C HIS A 76 9.14 3.00 -3.72
N VAL A 77 9.53 4.03 -2.97
CA VAL A 77 8.64 5.16 -2.61
C VAL A 77 8.32 6.02 -3.84
N ASN A 78 9.33 6.38 -4.64
CA ASN A 78 9.14 7.21 -5.83
C ASN A 78 8.25 6.54 -6.89
N ASP A 79 8.39 5.22 -7.09
CA ASP A 79 7.58 4.45 -8.03
C ASP A 79 6.09 4.43 -7.65
N HIS A 80 5.74 4.76 -6.40
CA HIS A 80 4.37 4.73 -5.89
C HIS A 80 3.86 6.12 -5.46
N ILE A 81 4.61 7.20 -5.72
CA ILE A 81 4.28 8.57 -5.27
C ILE A 81 2.96 9.07 -5.87
N ASP A 82 2.69 8.74 -7.14
CA ASP A 82 1.47 9.12 -7.84
C ASP A 82 0.31 8.12 -7.58
N GLY A 83 0.53 7.14 -6.71
CA GLY A 83 -0.37 6.02 -6.49
C GLY A 83 -0.43 5.05 -7.67
N LYS A 84 -1.38 4.11 -7.60
CA LYS A 84 -1.59 3.07 -8.60
C LYS A 84 -3.05 3.03 -9.02
N MET A 85 -3.30 3.00 -10.33
CA MET A 85 -4.64 2.77 -10.86
C MET A 85 -4.91 1.27 -10.97
N ILE A 86 -5.99 0.82 -10.34
CA ILE A 86 -6.50 -0.54 -10.42
C ILE A 86 -7.79 -0.50 -11.24
N ILE A 87 -7.88 -1.33 -12.28
CA ILE A 87 -8.99 -1.34 -13.23
C ILE A 87 -9.56 -2.75 -13.33
N GLU A 88 -10.87 -2.90 -13.07
CA GLU A 88 -11.58 -4.18 -13.16
C GLU A 88 -12.99 -3.95 -13.75
N ASN A 89 -13.34 -4.66 -14.82
CA ASN A 89 -14.66 -4.62 -15.47
C ASN A 89 -15.18 -3.19 -15.77
N GLY A 90 -14.30 -2.29 -16.18
CA GLY A 90 -14.63 -0.89 -16.51
C GLY A 90 -14.75 0.03 -15.29
N TYR A 91 -14.39 -0.46 -14.10
CA TYR A 91 -14.32 0.34 -12.88
C TYR A 91 -12.87 0.60 -12.50
N GLU A 92 -12.62 1.85 -12.13
CA GLU A 92 -11.29 2.33 -11.77
C GLU A 92 -11.25 2.68 -10.28
N LEU A 93 -10.14 2.33 -9.64
CA LEU A 93 -9.81 2.69 -8.27
C LEU A 93 -8.39 3.26 -8.27
N HIS A 94 -8.27 4.52 -7.84
CA HIS A 94 -6.96 5.13 -7.59
C HIS A 94 -6.54 4.81 -6.16
N LEU A 95 -5.49 4.01 -6.02
CA LEU A 95 -4.91 3.62 -4.74
C LEU A 95 -3.70 4.51 -4.45
N THR A 96 -3.78 5.30 -3.40
CA THR A 96 -2.65 6.08 -2.87
C THR A 96 -2.04 5.37 -1.67
N PHE A 97 -0.72 5.46 -1.54
CA PHE A 97 0.02 4.76 -0.48
C PHE A 97 0.57 5.72 0.59
N GLU A 98 0.55 7.03 0.32
CA GLU A 98 0.95 8.14 1.20
C GLU A 98 0.08 9.39 0.94
#